data_AF-A0AAV3ZG79-F1
#
_entry.id   AF-A0AAV3ZG79-F1
#
_cell.length_a   1.000
_cell.length_b   1.000
_cell.length_c   1.000
_cell.angle_alpha   90.00
_cell.angle_beta   90.00
_cell.angle_gamma   90.00
#
_symmetry.space_group_name_H-M   'P 1'
#
loop_
_entity.id
_entity.type
_entity.pdbx_description
1 polymer ?
#
loop_
_entity_poly.entity_id
_entity_poly.type
_entity_poly.pdbx_seq_one_letter_code
_entity_poly.pdbx_strand_id
1 'polypeptide(L)'
;MDLQSVLLCPRTNASALYYKTKLRIHNFTIYDLITNDCAYYVWNEIDCDLTANKFATCVMDYLSLDLTPAEHILYSDGCGYQNRKVTMSSALSKFCY
;
A
#
# COMPACT_ATOMS: atom_id res chain seq x y z
N MET A 1 -4.35 2.64 7.37
CA MET A 1 -3.44 2.29 6.24
C MET A 1 -2.78 3.56 5.74
N ASP A 2 -1.49 3.47 5.42
CA ASP A 2 -0.67 4.61 5.02
C ASP A 2 0.43 4.19 4.02
N LEU A 3 0.87 5.12 3.18
CA LEU A 3 1.99 4.90 2.26
C LEU A 3 3.18 5.75 2.68
N GLN A 4 4.29 5.10 3.00
CA GLN A 4 5.52 5.79 3.35
C GLN A 4 6.06 6.63 2.18
N SER A 5 6.79 7.69 2.51
CA SER A 5 7.56 8.45 1.52
C SER A 5 8.45 7.54 0.66
N VAL A 6 8.57 7.89 -0.63
CA VAL A 6 9.29 7.08 -1.61
C VAL A 6 10.71 6.81 -1.15
N LEU A 7 11.05 5.53 -1.04
CA LEU A 7 12.38 5.05 -0.69
C LEU A 7 13.21 4.92 -1.96
N LEU A 8 14.44 5.42 -1.93
CA LEU A 8 15.35 5.39 -3.08
C LEU A 8 16.45 4.35 -2.85
N CYS A 9 16.64 3.47 -3.81
CA CYS A 9 17.69 2.45 -3.80
C CYS A 9 18.68 2.64 -4.96
N PRO A 10 20.01 2.59 -4.72
CA PRO A 10 20.66 2.43 -3.41
C PRO A 10 20.62 3.72 -2.58
N ARG A 11 20.62 3.57 -1.23
CA ARG A 11 20.71 4.71 -0.31
C ARG A 11 22.13 5.27 -0.30
N THR A 12 22.34 6.47 -0.82
CA THR A 12 23.63 7.17 -0.76
C THR A 12 23.47 8.65 -0.43
N ASN A 13 24.59 9.30 -0.11
CA ASN A 13 24.64 10.75 0.04
C ASN A 13 24.35 11.45 -1.30
N ALA A 14 23.69 12.61 -1.22
CA ALA A 14 23.05 13.29 -2.36
C ALA A 14 24.00 13.63 -3.53
N SER A 15 25.28 13.87 -3.27
CA SER A 15 26.26 14.29 -4.28
C SER A 15 26.66 13.19 -5.26
N ALA A 16 26.76 11.93 -4.81
CA ALA A 16 27.22 10.82 -5.66
C ALA A 16 26.17 10.33 -6.68
N LEU A 17 24.93 10.81 -6.55
CA LEU A 17 23.76 10.21 -7.21
C LEU A 17 22.90 11.23 -7.97
N TYR A 18 23.39 12.46 -8.12
CA TYR A 18 22.70 13.51 -8.90
C TYR A 18 22.47 13.10 -10.37
N TYR A 19 23.42 12.35 -10.95
CA TYR A 19 23.35 11.89 -12.36
C TYR A 19 23.00 10.41 -12.52
N LYS A 20 22.56 9.72 -11.46
CA LYS A 20 22.23 8.28 -11.53
C LYS A 20 20.73 8.06 -11.34
N THR A 21 20.17 7.15 -12.14
CA THR A 21 18.79 6.69 -11.98
C THR A 21 18.64 5.98 -10.63
N LYS A 22 17.58 6.33 -9.89
CA LYS A 22 17.28 5.78 -8.57
C LYS A 22 16.09 4.86 -8.68
N LEU A 23 16.23 3.63 -8.17
CA LEU A 23 15.10 2.73 -8.08
C LEU A 23 14.15 3.25 -7.01
N ARG A 24 12.90 3.52 -7.39
CA ARG A 24 11.84 3.89 -6.45
C ARG A 24 11.25 2.64 -5.83
N ILE A 25 11.23 2.62 -4.50
CA ILE A 25 10.63 1.58 -3.68
C ILE A 25 9.47 2.22 -2.90
N HIS A 26 8.35 1.53 -2.91
CA HIS A 26 7.13 1.89 -2.20
C HIS A 26 6.93 0.93 -1.03
N ASN A 27 6.55 1.47 0.12
CA ASN A 27 6.23 0.71 1.32
C ASN A 27 4.83 1.13 1.80
N PHE A 28 3.87 0.22 1.66
CA PHE A 28 2.49 0.42 2.09
C PHE A 28 2.23 -0.39 3.36
N THR A 29 1.63 0.26 4.36
CA THR A 29 1.43 -0.31 5.68
C THR A 29 -0.05 -0.39 6.04
N ILE A 30 -0.43 -1.53 6.59
CA ILE A 30 -1.75 -1.74 7.19
C ILE A 30 -1.51 -2.10 8.65
N TYR A 31 -2.09 -1.29 9.54
CA TYR A 31 -2.00 -1.47 10.98
C TYR A 31 -3.37 -1.85 11.51
N ASP A 32 -3.44 -2.95 12.25
CA ASP A 32 -4.64 -3.36 12.97
C ASP A 32 -4.61 -2.81 14.40
N LEU A 33 -5.65 -2.06 14.75
CA LEU A 33 -5.80 -1.44 16.06
C LEU A 33 -6.18 -2.45 17.16
N ILE A 34 -6.72 -3.62 16.79
CA ILE A 34 -7.16 -4.63 17.75
C ILE A 34 -5.99 -5.51 18.18
N THR A 35 -5.32 -6.14 17.21
CA THR A 35 -4.17 -7.03 17.46
C THR A 35 -2.88 -6.26 17.72
N ASN A 36 -2.79 -4.99 17.28
CA ASN A 36 -1.55 -4.21 17.18
C ASN A 36 -0.53 -4.79 16.19
N ASP A 37 -0.98 -5.67 15.29
CA ASP A 37 -0.14 -6.20 14.23
C ASP A 37 -0.05 -5.23 13.04
N CYS A 38 1.08 -5.28 12.35
CA CYS A 38 1.36 -4.42 11.20
C CYS A 38 1.81 -5.28 10.02
N ALA A 39 1.08 -5.16 8.90
CA ALA A 39 1.45 -5.77 7.64
C ALA A 39 2.16 -4.75 6.73
N TYR A 40 3.21 -5.21 6.06
CA TYR A 40 4.05 -4.41 5.17
C TYR A 40 4.01 -4.97 3.75
N TYR A 41 3.63 -4.13 2.80
CA TYR A 41 3.66 -4.43 1.37
C TYR A 41 4.72 -3.57 0.70
N VAL A 42 5.83 -4.18 0.31
CA VAL A 42 6.95 -3.51 -0.34
C VAL A 42 7.05 -3.92 -1.80
N TRP A 43 7.15 -2.96 -2.71
CA TRP A 43 7.43 -3.21 -4.12
C TRP A 43 8.28 -2.11 -4.72
N ASN A 44 8.98 -2.42 -5.79
CA ASN A 44 9.74 -1.45 -6.58
C ASN A 44 8.99 -1.09 -7.88
N GLU A 45 9.46 -0.06 -8.58
CA GLU A 45 8.89 0.37 -9.86
C GLU A 45 9.05 -0.63 -11.02
N ILE A 46 9.89 -1.66 -10.88
CA ILE A 46 10.04 -2.73 -11.87
C ILE A 46 8.91 -3.76 -11.70
N ASP A 47 8.55 -4.04 -10.45
CA ASP A 47 7.54 -5.04 -10.10
C ASP A 47 6.13 -4.53 -10.37
N CYS A 48 5.86 -3.26 -10.03
CA CYS A 48 4.53 -2.68 -10.18
C CYS A 48 4.54 -1.15 -10.16
N ASP A 49 3.70 -0.55 -11.00
CA ASP A 49 3.44 0.88 -10.98
C ASP A 49 2.59 1.31 -9.77
N LEU A 50 2.71 2.59 -9.40
CA LEU A 50 1.91 3.22 -8.36
C LEU A 50 0.47 3.48 -8.83
N THR A 51 -0.36 2.44 -8.83
CA THR A 51 -1.76 2.49 -9.29
C THR A 51 -2.73 2.03 -8.22
N ALA A 52 -3.99 2.52 -8.30
CA ALA A 52 -5.05 2.13 -7.37
C ALA A 52 -5.30 0.61 -7.33
N ASN A 53 -5.04 -0.11 -8.44
CA ASN A 53 -5.16 -1.57 -8.49
C ASN A 53 -4.23 -2.25 -7.49
N LYS A 54 -2.98 -1.78 -7.37
CA LYS A 54 -2.00 -2.38 -6.47
C LYS A 54 -2.42 -2.25 -5.00
N PHE A 55 -2.88 -1.05 -4.62
CA PHE A 55 -3.45 -0.81 -3.29
C PHE A 55 -4.66 -1.71 -3.01
N ALA A 56 -5.56 -1.86 -4.00
CA ALA A 56 -6.74 -2.71 -3.87
C ALA A 56 -6.33 -4.16 -3.62
N THR A 57 -5.36 -4.68 -4.38
CA THR A 57 -4.84 -6.03 -4.18
C THR A 57 -4.22 -6.21 -2.80
N CYS A 58 -3.40 -5.28 -2.32
CA CYS A 58 -2.79 -5.38 -0.97
C CYS A 58 -3.84 -5.39 0.14
N VAL A 59 -4.88 -4.56 0.03
CA VAL A 59 -5.97 -4.53 1.02
C VAL A 59 -6.82 -5.80 0.97
N MET A 60 -7.13 -6.29 -0.22
CA MET A 60 -7.91 -7.52 -0.41
C MET A 60 -7.13 -8.75 0.08
N ASP A 61 -5.83 -8.81 -0.18
CA ASP A 61 -4.93 -9.85 0.32
C ASP A 61 -4.93 -9.85 1.86
N TYR A 62 -4.76 -8.68 2.48
CA TYR A 62 -4.82 -8.52 3.94
C TYR A 62 -6.16 -8.99 4.53
N LEU A 63 -7.28 -8.56 3.95
CA LEU A 63 -8.62 -8.94 4.43
C LEU A 63 -8.88 -10.45 4.23
N SER A 64 -8.32 -11.06 3.19
CA SER A 64 -8.47 -12.50 2.94
C SER A 64 -7.74 -13.39 3.96
N LEU A 65 -6.70 -12.85 4.62
CA LEU A 65 -5.99 -13.54 5.70
C LEU A 65 -6.82 -13.58 6.99
N ASP A 66 -7.74 -12.63 7.15
CA ASP A 66 -8.62 -12.53 8.31
C ASP A 66 -9.90 -13.32 8.03
N LEU A 67 -9.91 -14.62 8.38
CA LEU A 67 -11.03 -15.54 8.12
C LEU A 67 -12.28 -15.25 8.99
N THR A 68 -12.26 -14.19 9.79
CA THR A 68 -13.37 -13.89 10.70
C THR A 68 -14.41 -13.02 10.01
N PRO A 69 -15.70 -13.41 10.03
CA PRO A 69 -16.77 -12.55 9.53
C PRO A 69 -16.98 -11.42 10.55
N ALA A 70 -16.19 -10.36 10.42
CA ALA A 70 -16.25 -9.17 11.25
C ALA A 70 -16.49 -7.92 10.39
N GLU A 71 -17.16 -6.94 10.98
CA GLU A 71 -17.27 -5.61 10.37
C GLU A 71 -15.89 -4.94 10.41
N HIS A 72 -15.28 -4.71 9.23
CA HIS A 72 -13.98 -4.05 9.13
C HIS A 72 -14.15 -2.57 8.80
N ILE A 73 -13.62 -1.70 9.67
CA ILE A 73 -13.55 -0.25 9.42
C ILE A 73 -12.16 0.08 8.88
N LEU A 74 -12.08 0.43 7.59
CA LEU A 74 -10.83 0.85 6.96
C LEU A 74 -10.65 2.36 7.05
N TYR A 75 -9.51 2.79 7.60
CA TYR A 75 -9.10 4.19 7.64
C TYR A 75 -7.83 4.41 6.83
N SER A 76 -7.85 5.38 5.91
CA SER A 76 -6.66 5.87 5.21
C SER A 76 -6.63 7.38 5.21
N ASP A 77 -5.44 7.93 4.99
CA ASP A 77 -5.27 9.34 4.71
C ASP A 77 -5.86 9.71 3.33
N GLY A 78 -5.73 10.99 2.96
CA GLY A 78 -6.20 11.52 1.68
C GLY A 78 -5.28 11.20 0.49
N CYS A 79 -4.29 10.31 0.63
CA CYS A 79 -3.30 10.04 -0.39
C CYS A 79 -3.95 9.50 -1.66
N GLY A 80 -3.53 10.07 -2.80
CA GLY A 80 -4.00 9.65 -4.11
C GLY A 80 -3.77 8.15 -4.29
N TYR A 81 -4.76 7.47 -4.86
CA TYR A 81 -4.81 6.01 -5.08
C TYR A 81 -5.32 5.16 -3.91
N GLN A 82 -5.34 5.67 -2.67
CA GLN A 82 -5.89 4.96 -1.51
C GLN A 82 -7.36 5.30 -1.26
N ASN A 83 -7.66 6.59 -1.07
CA ASN A 83 -9.00 7.06 -0.71
C ASN A 83 -9.72 7.71 -1.90
N ARG A 84 -11.06 7.66 -1.91
CA ARG A 84 -11.94 8.23 -2.94
C ARG A 84 -11.63 7.74 -4.36
N LYS A 85 -11.32 6.45 -4.49
CA LYS A 85 -11.06 5.80 -5.78
C LYS A 85 -12.09 4.70 -6.05
N VAL A 86 -12.71 4.77 -7.23
CA VAL A 86 -13.71 3.79 -7.69
C VAL A 86 -13.14 2.38 -7.69
N THR A 87 -11.90 2.20 -8.17
CA THR A 87 -11.20 0.91 -8.17
C THR A 87 -11.16 0.25 -6.79
N MET A 88 -10.79 1.01 -5.75
CA MET A 88 -10.74 0.51 -4.36
C MET A 88 -12.13 0.11 -3.87
N SER A 89 -13.12 0.98 -4.08
CA SER A 89 -14.51 0.72 -3.66
C SER A 89 -15.12 -0.49 -4.38
N SER A 90 -14.87 -0.64 -5.69
CA SER A 90 -15.35 -1.78 -6.47
C SER A 90 -14.70 -3.10 -6.05
N ALA A 91 -13.41 -3.09 -5.68
CA ALA A 91 -12.74 -4.28 -5.16
C ALA A 91 -13.31 -4.70 -3.80
N LEU A 92 -13.45 -3.76 -2.86
CA LEU A 92 -14.01 -4.02 -1.53
C LEU A 92 -15.47 -4.49 -1.57
N SER A 93 -16.28 -3.94 -2.49
CA SER A 93 -17.67 -4.39 -2.66
C SER A 93 -17.78 -5.85 -3.10
N LYS A 94 -16.77 -6.42 -3.76
CA LYS A 94 -16.74 -7.84 -4.11
C LYS A 94 -16.37 -8.73 -2.92
N PHE A 95 -15.69 -8.18 -1.91
CA PHE A 95 -15.32 -8.91 -0.69
C PHE A 95 -16.49 -9.04 0.29
N CYS A 96 -17.40 -8.05 0.30
CA CYS A 96 -18.49 -7.97 1.25
C CYS A 96 -19.72 -8.84 0.87
N TYR A 97 -19.64 -9.61 -0.22
CA TYR A 97 -20.71 -10.47 -0.74
C TYR A 97 -20.33 -11.94 -0.62
#